data_AF-A0A7K7J9S1-F1
#
_entry.id   AF-A0A7K7J9S1-F1
#
_cell.length_a   1.000
_cell.length_b   1.000
_cell.length_c   1.000
_cell.angle_alpha   90.00
_cell.angle_beta   90.00
_cell.angle_gamma   90.00
#
_symmetry.space_group_name_H-M   'P 1'
#
loop_
_entity.id
_entity.type
_entity.pdbx_description
1 polymer ?
#
loop_
_entity_poly.entity_id
_entity_poly.type
_entity_poly.pdbx_seq_one_letter_code
_entity_poly.pdbx_strand_id
1 'polypeptide(L)' 'MKILFLLFPLILLLVQGAAGETVVCRRLRGFCSRRSCPYGTRFIGRCAGEYVCCRR' A
#
# COMPACT_ATOMS: atom_id res chain seq x y z
N MET A 1 -14.82 24.76 -17.20
CA MET A 1 -15.03 23.30 -17.10
C MET A 1 -13.90 22.58 -17.82
N LYS A 2 -12.85 22.16 -17.10
CA LYS A 2 -11.69 21.41 -17.67
C LYS A 2 -10.82 20.74 -16.58
N ILE A 3 -10.93 21.23 -15.33
CA ILE A 3 -10.20 20.72 -14.15
C ILE A 3 -10.54 19.25 -13.82
N LEU A 4 -11.77 18.79 -14.09
CA LEU A 4 -12.15 17.40 -13.83
C LEU A 4 -11.27 16.37 -14.58
N PHE A 5 -10.86 16.70 -15.81
CA PHE A 5 -10.02 15.84 -16.64
C PHE A 5 -8.57 15.76 -16.17
N LEU A 6 -8.10 16.75 -15.40
CA LEU A 6 -6.75 16.78 -14.83
C LEU A 6 -6.68 16.02 -13.49
N LEU A 7 -7.79 15.93 -12.76
CA LEU A 7 -7.86 15.16 -11.50
C LEU A 7 -7.77 13.66 -11.74
N PHE A 8 -8.39 13.17 -12.82
CA PHE A 8 -8.41 11.75 -13.16
C PHE A 8 -7.02 11.10 -13.31
N PRO A 9 -6.08 11.63 -14.12
CA PRO A 9 -4.74 11.08 -14.24
C PRO A 9 -3.94 11.17 -12.93
N LEU A 10 -4.17 12.22 -12.13
CA LEU A 10 -3.50 12.37 -10.84
C LEU A 10 -3.92 11.27 -9.85
N ILE A 11 -5.21 10.93 -9.82
CA ILE A 11 -5.76 9.86 -8.98
C ILE A 11 -5.21 8.49 -9.41
N LEU A 12 -5.09 8.25 -10.72
CA LEU A 12 -4.52 7.00 -11.24
C LEU A 12 -3.04 6.83 -10.86
N LEU A 13 -2.24 7.91 -10.95
CA LEU A 13 -0.84 7.91 -10.52
C LEU A 13 -0.68 7.60 -9.03
N LEU A 14 -1.56 8.16 -8.19
CA LEU A 14 -1.58 7.90 -6.74
C LEU A 14 -1.93 6.44 -6.41
N VAL A 15 -2.86 5.84 -7.16
CA VAL A 15 -3.23 4.42 -7.01
C VAL A 15 -2.07 3.50 -7.40
N GLN A 16 -1.30 3.83 -8.44
CA GLN A 16 -0.13 3.04 -8.85
C GLN A 16 0.99 3.07 -7.79
N GLY A 17 1.22 4.23 -7.17
CA GLY A 17 2.19 4.36 -6.07
C GLY A 17 1.85 3.50 -4.85
N ALA A 18 0.57 3.43 -4.47
CA ALA A 18 0.09 2.57 -3.38
C ALA A 18 0.09 1.06 -3.75
N ALA A 19 -0.17 0.74 -5.01
CA ALA A 19 -0.14 -0.64 -5.50
C ALA A 19 1.28 -1.23 -5.52
N GLY A 20 2.32 -0.43 -5.79
CA GLY A 20 3.71 -0.91 -5.85
C GLY A 20 4.18 -1.57 -4.55
N GLU A 21 4.03 -0.87 -3.43
CA GLU A 21 4.42 -1.34 -2.09
C GLU A 21 3.63 -2.58 -1.64
N THR A 22 2.32 -2.65 -1.95
CA THR A 22 1.52 -3.85 -1.64
C THR A 22 1.98 -5.08 -2.44
N VAL A 23 2.39 -4.92 -3.70
CA VAL A 23 2.93 -6.01 -4.52
C VAL A 23 4.26 -6.50 -3.97
N VAL A 24 5.15 -5.60 -3.55
CA VAL A 24 6.42 -5.97 -2.90
C VAL A 24 6.16 -6.75 -1.61
N CYS A 25 5.22 -6.28 -0.78
CA CYS A 25 4.83 -6.99 0.45
C CYS A 25 4.37 -8.43 0.16
N ARG A 26 3.53 -8.63 -0.87
CA ARG A 26 3.11 -9.97 -1.28
C ARG A 26 4.26 -10.82 -1.82
N ARG A 27 5.18 -10.25 -2.60
CA ARG A 27 6.38 -10.95 -3.10
C ARG A 27 7.27 -11.46 -1.97
N LEU A 28 7.34 -10.73 -0.86
CA LEU A 28 8.04 -11.14 0.37
C LEU A 28 7.29 -12.19 1.21
N ARG A 29 6.18 -12.74 0.69
CA ARG A 29 5.21 -13.60 1.41
C ARG A 29 4.64 -12.93 2.66
N GLY A 30 4.54 -11.61 2.65
CA GLY A 30 3.87 -10.81 3.68
C GLY A 30 2.43 -10.48 3.31
N PHE A 31 1.75 -9.84 4.26
CA PHE A 31 0.40 -9.29 4.10
C PHE A 31 0.32 -7.88 4.69
N CYS A 32 -0.60 -7.07 4.21
CA CYS A 32 -0.81 -5.71 4.71
C CYS A 32 -1.79 -5.73 5.89
N SER A 33 -1.39 -5.13 7.02
CA SER A 33 -2.23 -4.94 8.21
C SER A 33 -2.37 -3.46 8.52
N ARG A 34 -3.49 -3.03 9.12
CA ARG A 34 -3.74 -1.63 9.44
C ARG A 34 -3.06 -1.26 10.76
N ARG A 35 -2.27 -0.19 10.76
CA ARG A 35 -1.49 0.39 11.90
C ARG A 35 -0.38 -0.48 12.47
N SER A 36 -0.61 -1.76 12.72
CA SER A 36 0.35 -2.65 13.36
C SER A 36 0.21 -4.11 12.91
N CYS A 37 1.23 -4.92 13.20
CA CYS A 37 1.23 -6.33 12.89
C CYS A 37 0.53 -7.14 14.01
N PRO A 38 -0.32 -8.12 13.65
CA PRO A 38 -0.94 -9.00 14.64
C PRO A 38 0.10 -9.85 15.37
N TYR A 39 -0.28 -10.34 16.54
CA TYR A 39 0.59 -11.16 17.38
C TYR A 39 1.11 -12.39 16.61
N GLY A 40 2.40 -12.72 16.78
CA GLY A 40 3.04 -13.80 16.01
C GLY A 40 3.45 -13.42 14.58
N THR A 41 3.45 -12.12 14.24
CA THR A 41 4.01 -11.62 12.99
C THR A 41 4.91 -10.42 13.25
N ARG A 42 5.88 -10.19 12.37
CA ARG A 42 6.84 -9.07 12.45
C ARG A 42 6.59 -8.04 11.37
N PHE A 43 6.89 -6.79 11.70
CA PHE A 43 6.95 -5.68 10.75
C PHE A 43 8.12 -5.89 9.79
N ILE A 44 7.85 -5.82 8.49
CA ILE A 44 8.87 -5.94 7.44
C ILE A 44 8.88 -4.76 6.46
N GLY A 45 7.93 -3.83 6.55
CA GLY A 45 7.85 -2.68 5.67
C GLY A 45 6.49 -1.98 5.73
N ARG A 46 6.20 -1.12 4.76
CA ARG A 46 4.89 -0.46 4.62
C ARG A 46 4.19 -0.96 3.37
N CYS A 47 2.87 -0.76 3.31
CA CYS A 47 2.06 -1.05 2.14
C CYS A 47 1.50 0.25 1.54
N ALA A 48 0.66 0.98 2.26
CA ALA A 48 0.12 2.26 1.80
C ALA A 48 -0.54 2.99 2.96
N GLY A 49 -0.36 4.31 3.08
CA GLY A 49 -0.98 5.10 4.16
C GLY A 49 -0.68 4.52 5.56
N GLU A 50 -1.73 4.18 6.31
CA GLU A 50 -1.61 3.54 7.64
C GLU A 50 -1.35 2.01 7.59
N TYR A 51 -1.28 1.40 6.40
CA TYR A 51 -1.07 -0.04 6.27
C TYR A 51 0.41 -0.39 6.30
N VAL A 52 0.76 -1.34 7.17
CA VAL A 52 2.10 -1.90 7.35
C VAL A 52 2.18 -3.29 6.73
N CYS A 53 3.35 -3.65 6.23
CA CYS A 53 3.62 -4.99 5.72
C CYS A 53 4.11 -5.89 6.87
N CYS A 54 3.42 -6.99 7.08
CA CYS A 54 3.64 -7.96 8.15
C CYS A 54 3.95 -9.34 7.59
N ARG A 55 4.81 -10.10 8.28
CA ARG A 55 5.16 -11.47 7.90
C ARG A 55 5.23 -12.35 9.14
N ARG A 56 4.74 -13.59 9.05
CA ARG A 56 4.98 -14.62 10.08
C ARG A 56 6.48 -14.87 10.22
#